data_AF-U4TZT7-F1
#
_entry.id   AF-U4TZT7-F1
#
_cell.length_a   1.000
_cell.length_b   1.000
_cell.length_c   1.000
_cell.angle_alpha   90.00
_cell.angle_beta   90.00
_cell.angle_gamma   90.00
#
_symmetry.space_group_name_H-M   'P 1'
#
loop_
_entity.id
_entity.type
_entity.pdbx_description
1 polymer ?
#
loop_
_entity_poly.entity_id
_entity_poly.type
_entity_poly.pdbx_seq_one_letter_code
_entity_poly.pdbx_strand_id
1 'polypeptide(L)'
;MPTNGKLYQFINCNILSDHKIIQEDIWVRNGKIVDPEKIFFDEKISADVKIDCANKLIVPVTDAISALGLQAGQHKIGQLDIEVKDNKAFIAGTSTLCGSVASMIQCVRNFIKSTGCSPEYAFEAASFHPALALGIEKNKGSLSYGADADFIMLTDDYDISSTWIDGECVYSEGG
;
A
#
# COMPACT_ATOMS: atom_id res chain seq x y z
N MET A 1 -0.72 -15.44 2.52
CA MET A 1 -0.75 -16.87 2.90
C MET A 1 -1.90 -17.54 2.17
N PRO A 2 -1.75 -18.74 1.59
CA PRO A 2 -2.89 -19.46 1.02
C PRO A 2 -3.87 -19.79 2.15
N THR A 3 -5.06 -19.21 2.10
CA THR A 3 -6.16 -19.57 3.00
C THR A 3 -6.65 -20.95 2.54
N ASN A 4 -6.28 -22.01 3.24
CA ASN A 4 -6.51 -23.40 2.85
C ASN A 4 -8.01 -23.77 2.92
N GLY A 5 -8.86 -23.17 2.08
CA GLY A 5 -10.32 -23.23 2.13
C GLY A 5 -10.97 -22.42 3.26
N LYS A 6 -10.20 -22.03 4.28
CA LYS A 6 -10.68 -21.31 5.47
C LYS A 6 -11.27 -19.94 5.12
N LEU A 7 -12.38 -19.64 5.79
CA LEU A 7 -13.06 -18.35 5.80
C LEU A 7 -12.54 -17.50 6.96
N TYR A 8 -11.94 -16.36 6.64
CA TYR A 8 -11.46 -15.37 7.60
C TYR A 8 -12.45 -14.21 7.67
N GLN A 9 -12.73 -13.75 8.88
CA GLN A 9 -13.45 -12.49 9.13
C GLN A 9 -12.52 -11.54 9.88
N PHE A 10 -12.22 -10.41 9.26
CA PHE A 10 -11.51 -9.31 9.89
C PHE A 10 -12.54 -8.36 10.46
N ILE A 11 -12.59 -8.22 11.78
CA ILE A 11 -13.61 -7.44 12.50
C ILE A 11 -13.06 -6.08 12.93
N ASN A 12 -13.93 -5.09 13.10
CA ASN A 12 -13.56 -3.72 13.47
C ASN A 12 -12.56 -3.10 12.48
N CYS A 13 -12.81 -3.27 11.18
CA CYS A 13 -11.98 -2.64 10.16
C CYS A 13 -12.52 -1.24 9.88
N ASN A 14 -11.60 -0.28 9.73
CA ASN A 14 -11.90 0.97 9.04
C ASN A 14 -11.62 0.74 7.55
N ILE A 15 -12.69 0.60 6.77
CA ILE A 15 -12.65 0.30 5.34
C ILE A 15 -13.10 1.55 4.59
N LEU A 16 -12.43 1.91 3.50
CA LEU A 16 -12.95 2.94 2.62
C LEU A 16 -13.94 2.32 1.62
N SER A 17 -15.17 2.82 1.63
CA SER A 17 -16.20 2.55 0.62
C SER A 17 -16.87 3.86 0.23
N ASP A 18 -17.13 4.07 -1.06
CA ASP A 18 -17.80 5.28 -1.59
C ASP A 18 -17.21 6.60 -1.07
N HIS A 19 -15.87 6.70 -1.07
CA HIS A 19 -15.10 7.86 -0.58
C HIS A 19 -15.33 8.21 0.91
N LYS A 20 -15.79 7.24 1.71
CA LYS A 20 -15.95 7.40 3.15
C LYS A 20 -15.29 6.25 3.88
N ILE A 21 -14.66 6.56 5.01
CA ILE A 21 -14.25 5.54 5.96
C ILE A 21 -15.51 5.07 6.68
N ILE A 22 -15.81 3.79 6.49
CA ILE A 22 -16.89 3.10 7.18
C ILE A 22 -16.31 2.00 8.05
N GLN A 23 -16.98 1.72 9.15
CA GLN A 23 -16.62 0.62 10.03
C GLN A 23 -17.38 -0.63 9.58
N GLU A 24 -16.66 -1.61 9.06
CA GLU A 24 -17.24 -2.84 8.53
C GLU A 24 -16.26 -4.02 8.66
N ASP A 25 -16.76 -5.24 8.50
CA ASP A 25 -15.96 -6.47 8.57
C ASP A 25 -15.57 -6.96 7.17
N ILE A 26 -14.31 -7.37 6.98
CA ILE A 26 -13.86 -7.97 5.70
C ILE A 26 -13.91 -9.49 5.79
N TRP A 27 -14.57 -10.13 4.82
CA TRP A 27 -14.60 -11.59 4.69
C TRP A 27 -13.65 -12.04 3.58
N VAL A 28 -12.76 -12.98 3.89
CA VAL A 28 -11.75 -13.47 2.94
C VAL A 28 -11.76 -14.99 2.87
N ARG A 29 -11.84 -15.52 1.65
CA ARG A 29 -11.71 -16.97 1.37
C ARG A 29 -10.94 -17.18 0.08
N ASN A 30 -10.08 -18.19 0.06
CA ASN A 30 -9.23 -18.55 -1.09
C ASN A 30 -8.46 -17.34 -1.66
N GLY A 31 -7.98 -16.47 -0.78
CA GLY A 31 -7.25 -15.25 -1.16
C GLY A 31 -8.08 -14.14 -1.81
N LYS A 32 -9.42 -14.23 -1.80
CA LYS A 32 -10.32 -13.20 -2.34
C LYS A 32 -11.24 -12.65 -1.25
N ILE A 33 -11.57 -11.37 -1.35
CA ILE A 33 -12.67 -10.78 -0.57
C ILE A 33 -13.97 -11.38 -1.10
N VAL A 34 -14.81 -11.84 -0.19
CA VAL A 34 -16.10 -12.47 -0.50
C VAL A 34 -17.23 -11.63 0.08
N ASP A 35 -18.33 -11.61 -0.66
CA ASP A 35 -19.54 -10.89 -0.28
C ASP A 35 -20.14 -11.49 1.01
N PRO A 36 -20.26 -10.70 2.10
CA PRO A 36 -20.81 -11.19 3.35
C PRO A 36 -22.25 -11.68 3.19
N GLU A 37 -23.06 -11.07 2.31
CA GLU A 37 -24.46 -11.50 2.11
C GLU A 37 -24.53 -12.96 1.64
N LYS A 38 -23.66 -13.37 0.73
CA LYS A 38 -23.60 -14.77 0.27
C LYS A 38 -23.18 -15.73 1.36
N ILE A 39 -22.24 -15.32 2.22
CA ILE A 39 -21.81 -16.11 3.37
C ILE A 39 -22.95 -16.30 4.36
N PHE A 40 -23.71 -15.24 4.65
CA PHE A 40 -24.78 -15.25 5.65
C PHE A 40 -26.09 -15.86 5.17
N PHE A 41 -26.56 -15.49 3.97
CA PHE A 41 -27.88 -15.87 3.48
C PHE A 41 -27.88 -17.18 2.68
N ASP A 42 -26.86 -17.40 1.85
CA ASP A 42 -26.79 -18.59 1.00
C ASP A 42 -26.10 -19.74 1.73
N GLU A 43 -24.87 -19.50 2.23
CA GLU A 43 -24.03 -20.54 2.81
C GLU A 43 -24.35 -20.81 4.30
N LYS A 44 -24.81 -19.80 5.04
CA LYS A 44 -25.20 -19.88 6.46
C LYS A 44 -24.10 -20.42 7.38
N ILE A 45 -22.87 -19.96 7.16
CA ILE A 45 -21.68 -20.40 7.89
C ILE A 45 -21.02 -19.24 8.65
N SER A 46 -20.33 -19.56 9.74
CA SER A 46 -19.49 -18.62 10.48
C SER A 46 -18.04 -18.66 10.00
N ALA A 47 -17.28 -17.60 10.24
CA ALA A 47 -15.85 -17.57 9.97
C ALA A 47 -15.09 -18.65 10.76
N ASP A 48 -14.12 -19.30 10.11
CA ASP A 48 -13.19 -20.23 10.75
C ASP A 48 -12.17 -19.50 11.63
N VAL A 49 -11.85 -18.26 11.26
CA VAL A 49 -10.88 -17.41 11.96
C VAL A 49 -11.41 -15.99 12.02
N LYS A 50 -11.40 -15.40 13.22
CA LYS A 50 -11.69 -13.97 13.43
C LYS A 50 -10.44 -13.23 13.83
N ILE A 51 -10.21 -12.07 13.21
CA ILE A 51 -9.05 -11.21 13.48
C ILE A 51 -9.59 -9.81 13.79
N ASP A 52 -9.34 -9.30 14.99
CA ASP A 52 -9.71 -7.94 15.36
C ASP A 52 -8.68 -6.93 14.83
N CYS A 53 -9.12 -6.09 13.90
CA CYS A 53 -8.33 -5.03 13.30
C CYS A 53 -8.22 -3.79 14.19
N ALA A 54 -8.95 -3.73 15.31
CA ALA A 54 -8.88 -2.66 16.30
C ALA A 54 -8.95 -1.24 15.68
N ASN A 55 -9.79 -1.05 14.67
CA ASN A 55 -10.00 0.21 13.95
C ASN A 55 -8.73 0.75 13.26
N LYS A 56 -7.77 -0.11 12.88
CA LYS A 56 -6.51 0.32 12.27
C LYS A 56 -6.66 0.72 10.80
N LEU A 57 -5.89 1.73 10.39
CA LEU A 57 -5.78 2.25 9.01
C LEU A 57 -4.81 1.39 8.18
N ILE A 58 -5.06 1.27 6.87
CA ILE A 58 -4.13 0.62 5.94
C ILE A 58 -3.13 1.66 5.41
N VAL A 59 -1.84 1.42 5.62
CA VAL A 59 -0.75 2.29 5.16
C VAL A 59 0.21 1.46 4.30
N PRO A 60 0.30 1.73 2.98
CA PRO A 60 1.35 1.16 2.14
C PRO A 60 2.72 1.66 2.60
N VAL A 61 3.67 0.74 2.76
CA VAL A 61 5.08 1.06 3.00
C VAL A 61 5.91 0.40 1.91
N THR A 62 7.02 1.05 1.53
CA THR A 62 7.90 0.48 0.51
C THR A 62 8.74 -0.65 1.07
N ASP A 63 9.20 -0.54 2.33
CA ASP A 63 10.33 -1.31 2.88
C ASP A 63 11.55 -1.28 1.95
N ALA A 64 11.74 -0.14 1.27
CA ALA A 64 12.77 0.03 0.25
C ALA A 64 14.17 -0.01 0.87
N ILE A 65 15.06 -0.75 0.22
CA ILE A 65 16.49 -0.78 0.54
C ILE A 65 17.27 0.11 -0.43
N SER A 66 18.55 0.36 -0.16
CA SER A 66 19.40 1.23 -1.00
C SER A 66 19.60 0.74 -2.44
N ALA A 67 19.12 -0.46 -2.78
CA ALA A 67 19.08 -0.97 -4.14
C ALA A 67 17.89 -0.48 -4.97
N LEU A 68 16.93 0.23 -4.37
CA LEU A 68 15.91 0.95 -5.13
C LEU A 68 16.59 1.92 -6.10
N GLY A 69 16.31 1.77 -7.40
CA GLY A 69 16.90 2.57 -8.48
C GLY A 69 18.21 2.01 -9.07
N LEU A 70 18.75 0.92 -8.53
CA LEU A 70 19.91 0.24 -9.13
C LEU A 70 19.48 -0.74 -10.24
N GLN A 71 20.39 -0.98 -11.19
CA GLN A 71 20.20 -2.00 -12.22
C GLN A 71 20.19 -3.42 -11.62
N ALA A 72 19.59 -4.38 -12.31
CA ALA A 72 19.65 -5.78 -11.92
C ALA A 72 21.10 -6.27 -11.81
N GLY A 73 21.38 -7.11 -10.82
CA GLY A 73 22.73 -7.63 -10.56
C GLY A 73 23.08 -7.75 -9.09
N GLN A 74 24.36 -8.04 -8.82
CA GLN A 74 24.90 -8.17 -7.47
C GLN A 74 25.25 -6.78 -6.92
N HIS A 75 24.79 -6.48 -5.71
CA HIS A 75 25.03 -5.23 -5.01
C HIS A 75 25.38 -5.48 -3.56
N LYS A 76 25.94 -4.47 -2.91
CA LYS A 76 26.27 -4.53 -1.49
C LYS A 76 25.49 -3.48 -0.72
N ILE A 77 24.70 -3.92 0.26
CA ILE A 77 23.98 -3.04 1.18
C ILE A 77 24.61 -3.19 2.56
N GLY A 78 25.45 -2.22 2.93
CA GLY A 78 26.27 -2.33 4.12
C GLY A 78 27.23 -3.52 4.03
N GLN A 79 27.03 -4.52 4.89
CA GLN A 79 27.82 -5.76 4.90
C GLN A 79 27.14 -6.91 4.14
N LEU A 80 25.88 -6.72 3.70
CA LEU A 80 25.09 -7.77 3.07
C LEU A 80 25.27 -7.74 1.55
N ASP A 81 25.68 -8.87 0.99
CA ASP A 81 25.69 -9.09 -0.45
C ASP A 81 24.27 -9.49 -0.90
N ILE A 82 23.74 -8.78 -1.88
CA ILE A 82 22.38 -8.96 -2.40
C ILE A 82 22.39 -9.11 -3.92
N GLU A 83 21.34 -9.74 -4.44
CA GLU A 83 21.07 -9.85 -5.86
C GLU A 83 19.71 -9.22 -6.18
N VAL A 84 19.69 -8.23 -7.07
CA VAL A 84 18.46 -7.66 -7.62
C VAL A 84 18.11 -8.37 -8.92
N LYS A 85 16.96 -9.04 -8.94
CA LYS A 85 16.43 -9.73 -10.11
C LYS A 85 14.91 -9.64 -10.12
N ASP A 86 14.33 -9.44 -11.31
CA ASP A 86 12.87 -9.38 -11.52
C ASP A 86 12.16 -8.40 -10.56
N ASN A 87 12.75 -7.21 -10.35
CA ASN A 87 12.28 -6.17 -9.41
C ASN A 87 12.14 -6.64 -7.95
N LYS A 88 12.98 -7.60 -7.55
CA LYS A 88 13.06 -8.11 -6.17
C LYS A 88 14.51 -8.15 -5.74
N ALA A 89 14.75 -7.92 -4.46
CA ALA A 89 16.06 -8.05 -3.84
C ALA A 89 16.14 -9.35 -3.03
N PHE A 90 17.19 -10.12 -3.26
CA PHE A 90 17.48 -11.37 -2.57
C PHE A 90 18.82 -11.30 -1.86
N ILE A 91 19.01 -12.07 -0.79
CA ILE A 91 20.36 -12.32 -0.26
C ILE A 91 21.13 -13.13 -1.30
N ALA A 92 22.33 -12.68 -1.67
CA ALA A 92 23.13 -13.29 -2.72
C ALA A 92 23.33 -14.80 -2.48
N GLY A 93 23.11 -15.61 -3.52
CA GLY A 93 23.21 -17.07 -3.44
C GLY A 93 22.02 -17.77 -2.77
N THR A 94 20.92 -17.05 -2.49
CA THR A 94 19.71 -17.62 -1.88
C THR A 94 18.43 -17.17 -2.61
N SER A 95 17.28 -17.71 -2.19
CA SER A 95 15.94 -17.24 -2.59
C SER A 95 15.26 -16.38 -1.52
N THR A 96 15.98 -15.99 -0.47
CA THR A 96 15.45 -15.19 0.63
C THR A 96 15.36 -13.72 0.24
N LEU A 97 14.16 -13.14 0.29
CA LEU A 97 13.95 -11.71 0.04
C LEU A 97 14.61 -10.86 1.13
N CYS A 98 15.19 -9.74 0.72
CA CYS A 98 15.75 -8.74 1.62
C CYS A 98 15.16 -7.38 1.26
N GLY A 99 14.17 -6.93 2.04
CA GLY A 99 13.43 -5.70 1.80
C GLY A 99 12.82 -5.61 0.39
N SER A 100 12.67 -4.39 -0.11
CA SER A 100 12.01 -4.08 -1.37
C SER A 100 12.85 -3.16 -2.25
N VAL A 101 12.57 -3.19 -3.55
CA VAL A 101 13.08 -2.23 -4.54
C VAL A 101 11.92 -1.52 -5.25
N ALA A 102 10.75 -1.47 -4.61
CA ALA A 102 9.58 -0.75 -5.11
C ALA A 102 9.56 0.70 -4.60
N SER A 103 9.31 1.64 -5.51
CA SER A 103 9.00 3.03 -5.15
C SER A 103 7.59 3.15 -4.56
N MET A 104 7.29 4.26 -3.89
CA MET A 104 5.94 4.47 -3.33
C MET A 104 4.87 4.49 -4.42
N ILE A 105 5.13 5.11 -5.58
CA ILE A 105 4.18 5.11 -6.70
C ILE A 105 3.94 3.69 -7.24
N GLN A 106 4.97 2.84 -7.26
CA GLN A 106 4.80 1.44 -7.60
C GLN A 106 3.96 0.69 -6.56
N CYS A 107 4.13 1.00 -5.26
CA CYS A 107 3.28 0.46 -4.20
C CYS A 107 1.81 0.85 -4.40
N VAL A 108 1.53 2.12 -4.71
CA VAL A 108 0.17 2.61 -5.01
C VAL A 108 -0.42 1.88 -6.21
N ARG A 109 0.30 1.82 -7.33
CA ARG A 109 -0.16 1.10 -8.54
C ARG A 109 -0.40 -0.39 -8.29
N ASN A 110 0.50 -1.03 -7.54
CA ASN A 110 0.35 -2.43 -7.13
C ASN A 110 -0.87 -2.62 -6.22
N PHE A 111 -1.12 -1.68 -5.31
CA PHE A 111 -2.24 -1.72 -4.39
C PHE A 111 -3.57 -1.61 -5.14
N ILE A 112 -3.69 -0.65 -6.07
CA ILE A 112 -4.85 -0.52 -6.97
C ILE A 112 -5.05 -1.83 -7.75
N LYS A 113 -4.02 -2.30 -8.45
CA LYS A 113 -4.11 -3.51 -9.30
C LYS A 113 -4.49 -4.77 -8.53
N SER A 114 -3.99 -4.90 -7.30
CA SER A 114 -4.13 -6.14 -6.51
C SER A 114 -5.42 -6.19 -5.71
N THR A 115 -5.97 -5.03 -5.32
CA THR A 115 -7.19 -4.93 -4.51
C THR A 115 -8.42 -4.54 -5.32
N GLY A 116 -8.24 -3.89 -6.47
CA GLY A 116 -9.32 -3.28 -7.24
C GLY A 116 -9.91 -2.02 -6.59
N CYS A 117 -9.25 -1.43 -5.59
CA CYS A 117 -9.69 -0.18 -4.98
C CYS A 117 -9.57 1.00 -5.94
N SER A 118 -10.25 2.10 -5.60
CA SER A 118 -10.18 3.32 -6.40
C SER A 118 -8.80 3.99 -6.28
N PRO A 119 -8.34 4.71 -7.31
CA PRO A 119 -7.10 5.48 -7.25
C PRO A 119 -7.07 6.47 -6.10
N GLU A 120 -8.18 7.17 -5.85
CA GLU A 120 -8.31 8.15 -4.76
C GLU A 120 -8.00 7.50 -3.42
N TYR A 121 -8.54 6.31 -3.17
CA TYR A 121 -8.24 5.58 -1.95
C TYR A 121 -6.78 5.19 -1.83
N ALA A 122 -6.17 4.70 -2.92
CA ALA A 122 -4.80 4.26 -2.88
C ALA A 122 -3.84 5.44 -2.57
N PHE A 123 -4.13 6.64 -3.09
CA PHE A 123 -3.39 7.85 -2.75
C PHE A 123 -3.69 8.36 -1.34
N GLU A 124 -4.94 8.29 -0.87
CA GLU A 124 -5.30 8.60 0.52
C GLU A 124 -4.55 7.68 1.50
N ALA A 125 -4.52 6.38 1.20
CA ALA A 125 -3.83 5.38 2.01
C ALA A 125 -2.31 5.58 2.03
N ALA A 126 -1.72 6.05 0.93
CA ALA A 126 -0.29 6.34 0.85
C ALA A 126 0.09 7.72 1.42
N SER A 127 -0.87 8.59 1.72
CA SER A 127 -0.62 10.00 2.08
C SER A 127 -1.32 10.41 3.39
N PHE A 128 -2.64 10.40 3.42
CA PHE A 128 -3.42 10.83 4.58
C PHE A 128 -3.33 9.84 5.75
N HIS A 129 -3.45 8.54 5.50
CA HIS A 129 -3.36 7.54 6.56
C HIS A 129 -2.03 7.54 7.33
N PRO A 130 -0.84 7.62 6.69
CA PRO A 130 0.41 7.77 7.42
C PRO A 130 0.49 9.10 8.17
N ALA A 131 -0.02 10.21 7.60
CA ALA A 131 -0.06 11.49 8.31
C ALA A 131 -0.92 11.41 9.58
N LEU A 132 -2.08 10.75 9.51
CA LEU A 132 -2.96 10.51 10.65
C LEU A 132 -2.31 9.58 11.69
N ALA A 133 -1.63 8.52 11.24
CA ALA A 133 -0.91 7.61 12.13
C ALA A 133 0.25 8.28 12.89
N LEU A 134 0.83 9.33 12.31
CA LEU A 134 1.91 10.13 12.91
C LEU A 134 1.41 11.37 13.67
N GLY A 135 0.12 11.70 13.61
CA GLY A 135 -0.46 12.89 14.23
C GLY A 135 -0.03 14.21 13.59
N ILE A 136 0.24 14.20 12.28
CA ILE A 136 0.67 15.36 11.48
C ILE A 136 -0.31 15.72 10.36
N GLU A 137 -1.53 15.17 10.39
CA GLU A 137 -2.56 15.31 9.37
C GLU A 137 -3.04 16.75 9.13
N LYS A 138 -2.79 17.64 10.10
CA LYS A 138 -3.05 19.09 9.95
C LYS A 138 -2.15 19.76 8.93
N ASN A 139 -0.94 19.24 8.75
CA ASN A 139 0.10 19.85 7.90
C ASN A 139 0.42 18.99 6.68
N LYS A 140 0.21 17.67 6.74
CA LYS A 140 0.61 16.71 5.69
C LYS A 140 -0.53 15.77 5.32
N GLY A 141 -0.40 15.11 4.17
CA GLY A 141 -1.27 14.01 3.77
C GLY A 141 -2.56 14.43 3.05
N SER A 142 -2.84 15.73 2.94
CA SER A 142 -4.01 16.27 2.22
C SER A 142 -3.70 17.57 1.51
N LEU A 143 -4.47 17.89 0.46
CA LEU A 143 -4.41 19.17 -0.25
C LEU A 143 -5.42 20.16 0.36
N SER A 144 -5.20 20.52 1.62
CA SER A 144 -6.07 21.42 2.39
C SER A 144 -5.44 22.79 2.58
N TYR A 145 -6.25 23.84 2.68
CA TYR A 145 -5.74 25.18 2.98
C TYR A 145 -4.98 25.20 4.32
N GLY A 146 -3.75 25.73 4.29
CA GLY A 146 -2.88 25.83 5.46
C GLY A 146 -2.00 24.61 5.72
N ALA A 147 -2.13 23.53 4.94
CA ALA A 147 -1.18 22.43 4.91
C ALA A 147 0.09 22.81 4.13
N ASP A 148 1.17 22.06 4.34
CA ASP A 148 2.41 22.27 3.60
C ASP A 148 2.21 21.91 2.12
N ALA A 149 2.83 22.67 1.22
CA ALA A 149 2.71 22.48 -0.23
C ALA A 149 3.60 21.32 -0.74
N ASP A 150 3.39 20.14 -0.16
CA ASP A 150 4.02 18.88 -0.56
C ASP A 150 3.05 18.07 -1.42
N PHE A 151 3.31 17.98 -2.71
CA PHE A 151 2.42 17.28 -3.64
C PHE A 151 3.18 16.74 -4.85
N ILE A 152 2.51 15.85 -5.58
CA ILE A 152 2.99 15.31 -6.84
C ILE A 152 1.99 15.64 -7.94
N MET A 153 2.50 15.88 -9.15
CA MET A 153 1.69 15.84 -10.36
C MET A 153 1.85 14.49 -11.02
N LEU A 154 0.74 13.92 -11.47
CA LEU A 154 0.68 12.59 -12.05
C LEU A 154 0.22 12.65 -13.51
N THR A 155 0.69 11.70 -14.30
CA THR A 155 0.11 11.40 -15.61
C THR A 155 -1.17 10.59 -15.45
N ASP A 156 -1.92 10.40 -16.55
CA ASP A 156 -3.14 9.58 -16.58
C ASP A 156 -2.88 8.12 -16.18
N ASP A 157 -1.64 7.62 -16.35
CA ASP A 157 -1.21 6.27 -15.98
C ASP A 157 -0.69 6.15 -14.53
N TYR A 158 -0.83 7.24 -13.75
CA TYR A 158 -0.30 7.38 -12.39
C TYR A 158 1.23 7.30 -12.31
N ASP A 159 1.93 7.79 -13.32
CA ASP A 159 3.37 8.03 -13.24
C ASP A 159 3.66 9.47 -12.79
N ILE A 160 4.82 9.69 -12.14
CA ILE A 160 5.16 10.99 -11.55
C ILE A 160 5.67 11.93 -12.65
N SER A 161 4.90 12.99 -12.91
CA SER A 161 5.30 14.09 -13.79
C SER A 161 6.16 15.12 -13.06
N SER A 162 5.80 15.53 -11.84
CA SER A 162 6.64 16.41 -11.01
C SER A 162 6.41 16.18 -9.52
N THR A 163 7.39 16.55 -8.70
CA THR A 163 7.32 16.52 -7.22
C THR A 163 7.63 17.89 -6.66
N TRP A 164 6.81 18.30 -5.70
CA TRP A 164 6.88 19.60 -5.06
C TRP A 164 7.03 19.40 -3.56
N ILE A 165 7.99 20.11 -2.96
CA ILE A 165 8.25 20.10 -1.52
C ILE A 165 8.31 21.54 -1.06
N ASP A 166 7.52 21.89 -0.05
CA ASP A 166 7.39 23.27 0.46
C ASP A 166 7.06 24.29 -0.66
N GLY A 167 6.30 23.86 -1.66
CA GLY A 167 5.91 24.69 -2.81
C GLY A 167 6.99 24.86 -3.88
N GLU A 168 8.16 24.24 -3.74
CA GLU A 168 9.24 24.26 -4.72
C GLU A 168 9.28 22.98 -5.54
N CYS A 169 9.44 23.10 -6.86
CA CYS A 169 9.57 21.93 -7.74
C CYS A 169 10.96 21.32 -7.60
N VAL A 170 11.04 20.11 -7.03
CA VAL A 170 12.30 19.38 -6.78
C VAL A 170 12.56 18.26 -7.80
N TYR A 171 11.56 17.90 -8.59
CA TYR A 171 11.65 16.93 -9.68
C TYR A 171 10.63 17.29 -10.76
N SER A 172 11.03 17.18 -12.02
CA SER A 172 10.15 17.27 -13.19
C SER A 172 10.62 16.29 -14.25
N GLU A 173 9.69 15.58 -14.87
CA GLU A 173 9.98 14.74 -16.03
C GLU A 173 10.46 15.63 -17.19
N GLY A 174 11.64 15.32 -17.75
CA GLY A 174 12.24 16.07 -18.87
C GLY A 174 13.08 17.31 -18.50
N GLY A 175 13.37 17.52 -17.21
CA GLY A 175 14.27 18.56 -16.70
C GLY A 175 15.68 18.07 -16.39
#